data_AF-A0A1H8D5B5-F1
#
_entry.id   AF-A0A1H8D5B5-F1
#
_cell.length_a   1.000
_cell.length_b   1.000
_cell.length_c   1.000
_cell.angle_alpha   90.00
_cell.angle_beta   90.00
_cell.angle_gamma   90.00
#
_symmetry.space_group_name_H-M   'P 1'
#
loop_
_entity.id
_entity.type
_entity.pdbx_description
1 polymer ?
#
loop_
_entity_poly.entity_id
_entity_poly.type
_entity_poly.pdbx_seq_one_letter_code
_entity_poly.pdbx_strand_id
1 'polypeptide(L)' 'MKYCPYCNQMVSPVKRPSWFLFIFLSVITGGSWIFIYAIYYFLFKKEQCPICGGKDLRKR' A
#
# COMPACT_ATOMS: atom_id res chain seq x y z
N MET A 1 -14.32 -5.88 -3.35
CA MET A 1 -13.76 -7.01 -2.58
C MET A 1 -12.92 -7.85 -3.54
N LYS A 2 -11.79 -8.42 -3.11
CA LYS A 2 -10.94 -9.25 -3.98
C LYS A 2 -10.69 -10.60 -3.31
N TYR A 3 -10.53 -11.64 -4.13
CA TYR A 3 -10.20 -12.97 -3.61
C TYR A 3 -8.69 -13.06 -3.38
N CYS A 4 -8.29 -13.47 -2.17
CA CYS A 4 -6.90 -13.74 -1.88
C CYS A 4 -6.65 -15.26 -1.93
N PRO A 5 -5.86 -15.78 -2.89
CA PRO A 5 -5.57 -17.21 -3.00
C PRO A 5 -4.79 -17.75 -1.79
N TYR A 6 -3.97 -16.91 -1.16
CA TYR A 6 -3.21 -17.31 0.05
C TYR A 6 -4.09 -17.51 1.28
N CYS A 7 -5.18 -16.73 1.41
CA CYS A 7 -6.09 -16.81 2.55
C CYS A 7 -7.37 -17.59 2.23
N ASN A 8 -7.52 -18.05 0.98
CA ASN A 8 -8.71 -18.69 0.41
C ASN A 8 -10.04 -18.03 0.78
N GLN A 9 -10.05 -16.69 0.86
CA GLN A 9 -11.21 -15.94 1.29
C GLN A 9 -11.33 -14.61 0.53
N MET A 10 -12.55 -14.07 0.51
CA MET A 10 -12.81 -12.72 0.03
C MET A 10 -12.33 -11.71 1.08
N VAL A 11 -11.40 -10.86 0.70
CA VAL A 11 -10.89 -9.80 1.56
C VAL A 11 -11.16 -8.44 0.94
N SER A 12 -11.32 -7.44 1.79
CA SER A 12 -11.24 -6.05 1.37
C SER A 12 -9.76 -5.68 1.30
N PRO A 13 -9.16 -5.57 0.10
CA PRO A 13 -7.79 -5.08 -0.05
C PRO A 13 -7.56 -3.79 0.71
N VAL A 14 -6.41 -3.68 1.37
CA VAL A 14 -5.98 -2.44 2.01
C VAL A 14 -4.65 -1.97 1.42
N LYS A 15 -4.54 -0.67 1.19
CA LYS A 15 -3.23 -0.05 0.95
C LYS A 15 -2.62 0.21 2.32
N ARG A 16 -1.68 -0.63 2.79
CA ARG A 16 -0.94 -0.35 4.03
C ARG A 16 0.06 0.79 3.81
N PRO A 17 -0.12 1.96 4.45
CA PRO A 17 0.85 3.04 4.35
C PRO A 17 2.07 2.75 5.22
N SER A 18 3.27 2.89 4.67
CA SER A 18 4.52 2.83 5.45
C SER A 18 4.81 4.24 5.99
N TRP A 19 4.02 4.66 6.98
CA TRP A 19 4.14 5.98 7.60
C TRP A 19 5.54 6.24 8.15
N PHE A 20 6.22 5.21 8.66
CA PHE A 20 7.56 5.34 9.23
C PHE A 20 8.59 5.86 8.21
N LEU A 21 8.63 5.24 7.02
CA LEU A 21 9.50 5.70 5.93
C LEU A 21 9.13 7.13 5.49
N PHE A 22 7.83 7.43 5.43
CA PHE A 22 7.34 8.74 5.00
C PHE A 22 7.78 9.86 5.97
N ILE A 23 7.66 9.64 7.28
CA ILE A 23 8.10 10.58 8.31
C ILE A 23 9.62 10.75 8.27
N PHE A 24 10.36 9.64 8.21
CA PHE A 24 11.82 9.67 8.19
C PHE A 24 12.40 10.46 6.99
N LEU A 25 11.87 10.20 5.78
CA LEU A 25 12.25 10.93 4.58
C LEU A 25 11.82 12.40 4.63
N SER A 26 10.63 12.69 5.16
CA SER A 26 10.15 14.08 5.27
C SER A 26 11.03 14.93 6.18
N VAL A 27 11.51 14.37 7.29
CA VAL A 27 12.41 15.05 8.24
C VAL A 27 13.77 15.36 7.61
N ILE A 28 14.32 14.43 6.81
CA ILE A 28 15.65 14.61 6.20
C ILE A 28 15.62 15.61 5.03
N THR A 29 14.57 15.57 4.19
CA THR A 29 14.51 16.35 2.95
C THR A 29 13.68 17.64 3.08
N GLY A 30 13.30 18.03 4.31
CA GLY A 30 12.51 19.24 4.56
C GLY A 30 11.10 19.22 3.94
N GLY A 31 10.53 18.03 3.75
CA GLY A 31 9.18 17.86 3.24
C GLY A 31 8.99 17.96 1.71
N SER A 32 10.03 18.32 0.94
CA SER A 32 9.90 18.51 -0.51
C SER A 32 9.53 17.23 -1.28
N TRP A 33 9.84 16.05 -0.71
CA TRP A 33 9.55 14.73 -1.30
C TRP A 33 8.10 14.27 -1.08
N ILE A 34 7.31 14.94 -0.23
CA ILE A 34 5.92 14.55 0.08
C ILE A 34 5.05 14.49 -1.17
N PHE A 35 5.17 15.48 -2.07
CA PHE A 35 4.32 15.55 -3.27
C PHE A 35 4.60 14.39 -4.23
N ILE A 36 5.88 14.09 -4.47
CA ILE A 36 6.30 12.98 -5.33
C ILE A 36 5.84 11.65 -4.72
N TYR A 37 5.99 11.48 -3.41
CA TYR A 37 5.54 10.27 -2.73
C TYR A 37 4.01 10.14 -2.74
N ALA A 38 3.26 11.23 -2.57
CA ALA A 38 1.79 11.21 -2.61
C ALA A 38 1.29 10.75 -3.99
N ILE A 39 1.87 11.27 -5.06
CA ILE A 39 1.58 10.88 -6.45
C ILE A 39 1.95 9.40 -6.65
N TYR A 40 3.15 9.00 -6.25
CA TYR A 40 3.60 7.60 -6.33
C TYR A 40 2.68 6.65 -5.54
N TYR A 41 2.28 7.04 -4.33
CA TYR A 41 1.38 6.27 -3.49
C TYR A 41 0.00 6.08 -4.14
N PHE A 42 -0.52 7.13 -4.77
CA PHE A 42 -1.81 7.07 -5.43
C PHE A 42 -1.79 6.18 -6.66
N LEU A 43 -0.80 6.37 -7.55
CA LEU A 43 -0.69 5.70 -8.86
C LEU A 43 -0.11 4.28 -8.77
N PHE A 44 0.97 4.08 -8.03
CA PHE A 44 1.75 2.83 -8.09
C PHE A 44 1.48 1.89 -6.94
N LYS A 45 0.96 2.37 -5.80
CA LYS A 45 0.80 1.51 -4.63
C LYS A 45 -0.36 0.54 -4.83
N LYS A 46 -0.01 -0.71 -5.07
CA LYS A 46 -0.96 -1.80 -5.23
C LYS A 46 -1.56 -2.19 -3.88
N GLU A 47 -2.84 -2.53 -3.96
CA GLU A 47 -3.63 -3.08 -2.87
C GLU A 47 -3.05 -4.42 -2.41
N GLN A 48 -3.08 -4.68 -1.10
CA GLN A 48 -2.57 -5.93 -0.51
C GLN A 48 -3.62 -6.59 0.37
N CYS A 49 -3.50 -7.91 0.55
CA CYS A 49 -4.34 -8.66 1.46
C CYS A 49 -4.11 -8.15 2.91
N PRO A 50 -5.16 -7.74 3.65
CA PRO A 50 -5.00 -7.26 5.02
C PRO A 50 -4.53 -8.35 6.00
N ILE A 51 -4.75 -9.62 5.67
CA ILE A 51 -4.47 -10.77 6.54
C ILE A 51 -3.04 -11.25 6.35
N CYS A 52 -2.68 -11.67 5.14
CA CYS A 52 -1.37 -12.25 4.85
C CYS A 52 -0.36 -11.28 4.20
N GLY A 53 -0.78 -10.06 3.83
CA GLY A 53 0.09 -9.12 3.11
C GLY A 53 0.36 -9.49 1.65
N GLY A 54 -0.26 -10.55 1.12
CA GLY A 54 -0.11 -10.98 -0.27
C GLY A 54 -0.53 -9.88 -1.25
N LYS A 55 0.28 -9.67 -2.29
CA LYS A 55 0.03 -8.71 -3.38
C LYS A 55 -0.82 -9.29 -4.50
N ASP A 56 -0.92 -10.62 -4.55
CA ASP A 56 -1.72 -11.34 -5.55
C ASP A 56 -3.17 -11.39 -5.08
N LEU A 57 -3.98 -10.46 -5.61
CA LEU A 57 -5.40 -10.37 -5.35
C LEU A 57 -6.13 -10.50 -6.68
N ARG A 58 -6.86 -11.61 -6.87
CA ARG A 58 -7.65 -11.81 -8.08
C ARG A 58 -8.96 -11.05 -7.99
N LYS A 59 -9.27 -10.31 -9.05
CA LYS A 59 -10.60 -9.74 -9.30
C LYS A 59 -11.41 -10.87 -9.94
N ARG A 60 -12.30 -11.51 -9.17
CA ARG A 60 -13.29 -12.43 -9.75
C ARG A 60 -14.40 -11.59 -10.38
#